data_AF-A0A412S9V9-F1
#
_entry.id   AF-A0A412S9V9-F1
#
_cell.length_a   1.000
_cell.length_b   1.000
_cell.length_c   1.000
_cell.angle_alpha   90.00
_cell.angle_beta   90.00
_cell.angle_gamma   90.00
#
_symmetry.space_group_name_H-M   'P 1'
#
loop_
_entity.id
_entity.type
_entity.pdbx_description
1 polymer ?
#
loop_
_entity_poly.entity_id
_entity_poly.type
_entity_poly.pdbx_seq_one_letter_code
_entity_poly.pdbx_strand_id
1 'polypeptide(L)'
;MSKKEMTIGEEFENFMSFAMRYNYKKKDIRKKKKEKNLLTPSEVRDIFRQNSWSDEMLYKRLVGIGETPDNAQILVQRILHPTEKDLELEQSVKEKDLYLD
;
A
#
# COMPACT_ATOMS: atom_id res chain seq x y z
N MET A 1 8.39 -4.05 -50.77
CA MET A 1 8.36 -4.58 -49.39
C MET A 1 7.13 -5.47 -49.26
N SER A 2 7.32 -6.78 -49.09
CA SER A 2 6.21 -7.71 -48.93
C SER A 2 5.57 -7.48 -47.55
N LYS A 3 4.30 -7.05 -47.52
CA LYS A 3 3.53 -7.02 -46.28
C LYS A 3 3.19 -8.48 -45.99
N LYS A 4 3.91 -9.13 -45.08
CA LYS A 4 3.49 -10.42 -44.52
C LYS A 4 2.12 -10.20 -43.92
N GLU A 5 1.09 -10.78 -44.53
CA GLU A 5 -0.25 -10.83 -43.94
C GLU A 5 -0.12 -11.63 -42.65
N MET A 6 -0.33 -10.95 -41.52
CA MET A 6 -0.37 -11.62 -40.22
C MET A 6 -1.61 -12.50 -40.18
N THR A 7 -1.43 -13.73 -39.73
CA THR A 7 -2.56 -14.63 -39.54
C THR A 7 -3.32 -14.24 -38.27
N ILE A 8 -4.62 -14.56 -38.21
CA ILE A 8 -5.46 -14.32 -37.03
C ILE A 8 -4.85 -14.94 -35.76
N GLY A 9 -4.13 -16.06 -35.88
CA GLY A 9 -3.40 -16.67 -34.77
C GLY A 9 -2.25 -15.81 -34.25
N GLU A 10 -1.45 -15.23 -35.16
CA GLU A 10 -0.36 -14.31 -34.79
C GLU A 10 -0.89 -13.02 -34.17
N GLU A 11 -2.04 -12.51 -34.64
CA GLU A 11 -2.70 -11.36 -34.02
C GLU A 11 -3.17 -11.65 -32.59
N PHE A 12 -3.74 -12.84 -32.37
CA PHE A 12 -4.20 -13.28 -31.06
C PHE A 12 -3.03 -13.47 -30.07
N GLU A 13 -1.94 -14.12 -30.48
CA GLU A 13 -0.76 -14.30 -29.62
C GLU A 13 -0.08 -12.97 -29.28
N ASN A 14 -0.04 -12.04 -30.23
CA ASN A 14 0.48 -10.69 -29.99
C ASN A 14 -0.40 -9.92 -29.01
N PHE A 15 -1.72 -10.03 -29.14
CA PHE A 15 -2.67 -9.42 -28.19
C PHE A 15 -2.50 -10.00 -26.78
N MET A 16 -2.43 -11.33 -26.64
CA MET A 16 -2.22 -11.99 -25.35
C MET A 16 -0.88 -11.59 -24.73
N SER A 17 0.19 -11.57 -25.52
CA SER A 17 1.52 -11.12 -25.07
C SER A 17 1.51 -9.67 -24.61
N PHE A 18 0.81 -8.79 -25.33
CA PHE A 18 0.62 -7.40 -24.96
C PHE A 18 -0.18 -7.26 -23.65
N ALA A 19 -1.33 -7.92 -23.55
CA ALA A 19 -2.19 -7.87 -22.36
C ALA A 19 -1.48 -8.40 -21.11
N MET A 20 -0.72 -9.50 -21.24
CA MET A 20 0.07 -10.07 -20.15
C MET A 20 1.20 -9.14 -19.72
N ARG A 21 1.98 -8.58 -20.66
CA ARG A 21 3.05 -7.61 -20.35
C ARG A 21 2.49 -6.34 -19.70
N TYR A 22 1.34 -5.86 -20.16
CA TYR A 22 0.68 -4.68 -19.59
C TYR A 22 0.18 -4.92 -18.17
N ASN A 23 -0.44 -6.08 -17.92
CA ASN A 23 -0.88 -6.48 -16.59
C ASN A 23 0.29 -6.68 -15.62
N TYR A 24 1.40 -7.25 -16.08
CA TYR A 24 2.63 -7.39 -15.29
C TYR A 24 3.22 -6.03 -14.91
N LYS A 25 3.38 -5.12 -15.88
CA LYS A 25 3.84 -3.74 -15.61
C LYS A 25 2.93 -2.99 -14.65
N LYS A 26 1.61 -3.14 -14.75
CA LYS A 26 0.66 -2.56 -13.80
C LYS A 26 0.82 -3.13 -12.38
N LYS A 27 1.06 -4.44 -12.24
CA LYS A 27 1.32 -5.07 -10.93
C LYS A 27 2.61 -4.56 -10.31
N ASP A 28 3.69 -4.45 -11.06
CA ASP A 28 4.98 -3.95 -10.56
C ASP A 28 4.96 -2.46 -10.21
N ILE A 29 4.29 -1.63 -11.02
CA ILE A 29 4.09 -0.21 -10.69
C ILE A 29 3.26 -0.07 -9.41
N ARG A 30 2.20 -0.89 -9.23
CA ARG A 30 1.42 -0.91 -7.99
C ARG A 30 2.26 -1.38 -6.78
N LYS A 31 3.17 -2.34 -6.96
CA LYS A 31 4.08 -2.82 -5.90
C LYS A 31 5.14 -1.78 -5.54
N LYS A 32 5.87 -1.22 -6.52
CA LYS A 32 6.86 -0.16 -6.30
C LYS A 32 6.26 1.11 -5.68
N LYS A 33 4.99 1.42 -5.98
CA LYS A 33 4.28 2.56 -5.36
C LYS A 33 3.81 2.25 -3.93
N LYS A 34 3.62 0.97 -3.57
CA LYS A 34 3.34 0.53 -2.20
C LYS A 34 4.59 0.49 -1.32
N GLU A 35 5.74 0.13 -1.88
CA GLU A 35 7.02 0.06 -1.13
C GLU A 35 7.60 1.44 -0.77
N LYS A 36 7.37 2.48 -1.58
CA LYS A 36 8.02 3.78 -1.38
C LYS A 36 7.37 4.70 -0.35
N ASN A 37 6.15 4.40 0.11
CA ASN A 37 5.39 5.28 1.02
C ASN A 37 4.75 4.46 2.15
N LEU A 38 5.55 3.69 2.88
CA LEU A 38 5.08 3.14 4.15
C LEU A 38 5.11 4.27 5.17
N LEU A 39 3.93 4.83 5.48
CA LEU A 39 3.80 5.86 6.49
C LEU A 39 3.99 5.25 7.87
N THR A 40 4.71 5.95 8.75
CA THR A 40 4.78 5.52 10.16
C THR A 40 3.46 5.80 10.88
N PRO A 41 3.14 5.09 11.97
CA PRO A 41 1.93 5.34 12.75
C PRO A 41 1.75 6.82 13.13
N SER A 42 2.83 7.51 13.52
CA SER A 42 2.79 8.94 13.81
C SER A 42 2.45 9.81 12.59
N GLU A 43 2.96 9.50 11.40
CA GLU A 43 2.63 10.24 10.18
C GLU A 43 1.15 10.06 9.79
N VAL A 44 0.63 8.84 9.94
CA VAL A 44 -0.80 8.56 9.75
C VAL A 44 -1.63 9.38 10.75
N ARG A 45 -1.23 9.42 12.02
CA ARG A 45 -1.91 10.23 13.05
C ARG A 45 -1.94 11.71 12.69
N ASP A 46 -0.82 12.27 12.22
CA ASP A 46 -0.72 13.68 11.89
C ASP A 46 -1.62 14.05 10.69
N ILE A 47 -1.68 13.20 9.66
CA ILE A 47 -2.60 13.35 8.53
C ILE A 47 -4.06 13.34 9.02
N PHE A 48 -4.42 12.41 9.91
CA PHE A 48 -5.79 12.31 10.44
C PHE A 48 -6.17 13.54 11.27
N ARG A 49 -5.24 14.05 12.10
CA ARG A 49 -5.45 15.27 12.88
C ARG A 49 -5.64 16.49 11.98
N GLN A 50 -4.82 16.66 10.95
CA GLN A 50 -4.93 17.77 9.99
C GLN A 50 -6.25 17.76 9.24
N ASN A 51 -6.76 16.57 8.91
CA ASN A 51 -8.01 16.42 8.17
C ASN A 51 -9.26 16.37 9.08
N SER A 52 -9.10 16.46 10.41
CA SER A 52 -10.19 16.33 11.38
C SER A 52 -11.01 15.04 11.21
N TRP A 53 -10.33 13.93 10.89
CA TRP A 53 -10.97 12.63 10.67
C TRP A 53 -11.20 11.90 12.00
N SER A 54 -12.34 11.21 12.10
CA SER A 54 -12.72 10.46 13.30
C SER A 54 -12.13 9.05 13.32
N ASP A 55 -12.04 8.48 14.51
CA ASP A 55 -11.66 7.09 14.77
C ASP A 55 -12.48 6.11 13.91
N GLU A 56 -13.78 6.38 13.74
CA GLU A 56 -14.68 5.55 12.94
C GLU A 56 -14.32 5.57 11.44
N MET A 57 -13.80 6.69 10.92
CA MET A 57 -13.32 6.77 9.54
C MET A 57 -12.05 5.93 9.34
N LEU A 58 -11.12 5.96 10.28
CA LEU A 58 -9.93 5.12 10.23
C LEU A 58 -10.33 3.64 10.30
N TYR A 59 -11.20 3.29 11.24
CA TYR A 59 -11.73 1.93 11.40
C TYR A 59 -12.36 1.41 10.11
N LYS A 60 -13.30 2.16 9.51
CA LYS A 60 -13.96 1.77 8.25
C LYS A 60 -12.95 1.58 7.12
N ARG A 61 -11.91 2.42 7.07
CA ARG A 61 -10.86 2.32 6.06
C ARG A 61 -10.00 1.08 6.25
N LEU A 62 -9.64 0.74 7.49
CA LEU A 62 -8.89 -0.49 7.82
C LEU A 62 -9.69 -1.75 7.47
N VAL A 63 -10.96 -1.80 7.86
CA VAL A 63 -11.84 -2.91 7.46
C VAL A 63 -11.99 -2.99 5.94
N GLY A 64 -12.12 -1.85 5.26
CA GLY A 64 -12.24 -1.77 3.81
C GLY A 64 -10.99 -2.24 3.03
N ILE A 65 -9.80 -2.24 3.65
CA ILE A 65 -8.57 -2.80 3.05
C ILE A 65 -8.35 -4.27 3.38
N GLY A 66 -9.23 -4.89 4.18
CA GLY A 66 -9.21 -6.31 4.52
C GLY A 66 -8.66 -6.63 5.91
N GLU A 67 -8.50 -5.65 6.80
CA GLU A 67 -8.19 -5.94 8.20
C GLU A 67 -9.38 -6.56 8.94
N THR A 68 -9.08 -7.39 9.94
CA THR A 68 -10.13 -7.94 10.81
C THR A 68 -10.67 -6.83 11.72
N PRO A 69 -11.96 -6.89 12.13
CA PRO A 69 -12.55 -5.91 13.04
C PRO A 69 -11.75 -5.70 14.33
N ASP A 70 -11.32 -6.79 14.96
CA ASP A 70 -10.55 -6.75 16.21
C ASP A 70 -9.19 -6.09 16.02
N ASN A 71 -8.48 -6.45 14.94
CA ASN A 71 -7.19 -5.85 14.65
C ASN A 71 -7.33 -4.37 14.24
N ALA A 72 -8.38 -4.02 13.50
CA ALA A 72 -8.67 -2.65 13.13
C ALA A 72 -8.91 -1.76 14.36
N GLN A 73 -9.62 -2.25 15.39
CA GLN A 73 -9.78 -1.50 16.65
C GLN A 73 -8.45 -1.26 17.35
N ILE A 74 -7.60 -2.28 17.44
CA ILE A 74 -6.26 -2.16 18.05
C ILE A 74 -5.42 -1.13 17.29
N LEU A 75 -5.45 -1.18 15.95
CA LEU A 75 -4.71 -0.24 15.11
C LEU A 75 -5.21 1.20 15.27
N VAL A 76 -6.52 1.41 15.34
CA VAL A 76 -7.10 2.75 15.59
C VAL A 76 -6.60 3.30 16.91
N GLN A 77 -6.65 2.50 17.98
CA GLN A 77 -6.14 2.91 19.29
C GLN A 77 -4.64 3.24 19.23
N ARG A 78 -3.81 2.36 18.66
CA ARG A 78 -2.36 2.59 18.59
C ARG A 78 -1.97 3.80 17.74
N ILE A 79 -2.72 4.10 16.68
CA ILE A 79 -2.42 5.21 15.77
C ILE A 79 -2.90 6.54 16.35
N LEU A 80 -4.17 6.62 16.75
CA LEU A 80 -4.78 7.89 17.16
C LEU A 80 -4.60 8.19 18.65
N HIS A 81 -4.50 7.14 19.47
CA HIS A 81 -4.40 7.22 20.94
C HIS A 81 -3.26 6.34 21.48
N PRO A 82 -2.01 6.51 20.99
CA PRO A 82 -0.89 5.65 21.37
C PRO A 82 -0.61 5.73 22.88
N THR A 83 -0.27 4.59 23.46
CA THR A 83 0.31 4.53 24.81
C THR A 83 1.80 4.87 24.78
N GLU A 84 2.41 5.12 25.93
CA GLU A 84 3.87 5.33 26.04
C GLU A 84 4.66 4.18 25.40
N LYS A 85 4.21 2.94 25.60
CA LYS A 85 4.84 1.75 24.99
C LYS A 85 4.78 1.76 23.46
N ASP A 86 3.69 2.24 22.88
CA ASP A 86 3.54 2.32 21.42
C ASP A 86 4.50 3.38 20.85
N LEU A 87 4.71 4.50 21.57
CA LEU A 87 5.64 5.55 21.19
C LEU A 87 7.10 5.08 21.28
N GLU A 88 7.48 4.41 22.37
CA GLU A 88 8.81 3.82 22.54
C GLU A 88 9.11 2.78 21.45
N LEU A 89 8.13 1.96 21.09
CA LEU A 89 8.28 0.98 20.03
C LEU A 89 8.55 1.65 18.68
N GLU A 90 7.77 2.68 18.32
CA GLU A 90 7.98 3.42 17.07
C GLU A 90 9.36 4.10 17.03
N GLN A 91 9.82 4.69 18.15
CA GLN A 91 11.15 5.29 18.25
C GLN A 91 12.26 4.24 18.07
N SER A 92 12.12 3.07 18.71
CA SER A 92 13.11 1.99 18.60
C SER A 92 13.25 1.43 17.18
N VAL A 93 12.17 1.44 16.39
CA VAL A 93 12.19 1.02 14.99
C VAL A 93 12.90 2.06 14.14
N LYS A 94 12.60 3.35 14.33
CA LYS A 94 13.28 4.45 13.63
C LYS A 94 14.79 4.47 13.90
N GLU A 95 15.20 4.22 15.14
CA GLU A 95 16.62 4.12 15.49
C GLU A 95 17.29 2.95 14.79
N LYS A 96 16.67 1.77 14.76
CA LYS A 96 17.23 0.59 14.07
C LYS A 96 17.39 0.81 12.57
N ASP A 97 16.43 1.46 11.93
CA ASP A 97 16.51 1.78 10.49
C ASP A 97 17.66 2.76 10.20
N LEU A 98 17.99 3.66 11.14
CA LEU A 98 19.15 4.58 11.02
C LEU A 98 20.51 3.88 11.01
N TYR A 99 20.62 2.65 11.53
CA TYR A 99 21.87 1.89 11.62
C TYR A 99 21.98 0.79 10.56
N LEU A 100 21.04 0.73 9.60
CA LEU A 100 21.03 -0.24 8.51
C LEU A 100 21.55 0.33 7.18
N ASP A 101 22.08 1.55 7.17
CA ASP A 101 22.81 2.17 6.05
C ASP A 101 24.31 1.79 6.02
#